data_AF-A0A967A9N9-F1
#
_entry.id   AF-A0A967A9N9-F1
#
_cell.length_a   1.000
_cell.length_b   1.000
_cell.length_c   1.000
_cell.angle_alpha   90.00
_cell.angle_beta   90.00
_cell.angle_gamma   90.00
#
_symmetry.space_group_name_H-M   'P 1'
#
loop_
_entity.id
_entity.type
_entity.pdbx_description
1 polymer ?
#
loop_
_entity_poly.entity_id
_entity_poly.type
_entity_poly.pdbx_seq_one_letter_code
_entity_poly.pdbx_strand_id
1 'polypeptide(L)'
;MAKGGDIKFIDFRKDWSPHFKRLCIMPDGRLVETGGLQEFAELHGITVVQAKTLIEQGGTLDVGGEVLACQIVNGQPAVARFSAKNYEKAKGLVVSKGMHLMDALSEVGYADPAMMRGLARKSPNTRL
;
A
#
# COMPACT_ATOMS: atom_id res chain seq x y z
N MET A 1 -16.24 -14.36 5.03
CA MET A 1 -16.82 -13.16 5.68
C MET A 1 -15.94 -12.80 6.87
N ALA A 2 -15.30 -11.63 6.85
CA ALA A 2 -14.60 -11.11 8.02
C ALA A 2 -15.62 -10.55 9.02
N LYS A 3 -15.63 -11.06 10.25
CA LYS A 3 -16.36 -10.49 11.39
C LYS A 3 -15.34 -9.75 12.24
N GLY A 4 -15.60 -8.47 12.50
CA GLY A 4 -14.76 -7.62 13.34
C GLY A 4 -14.90 -6.17 12.90
N GLY A 5 -15.92 -5.48 13.42
CA GLY A 5 -16.13 -4.06 13.18
C GLY A 5 -14.99 -3.23 13.76
N ASP A 6 -14.29 -2.54 12.87
CA ASP A 6 -13.83 -1.14 12.99
C ASP A 6 -12.91 -0.87 11.80
N ILE A 7 -13.51 -0.67 10.61
CA ILE A 7 -12.78 -0.28 9.41
C ILE A 7 -12.43 1.22 9.55
N LYS A 8 -11.26 1.50 10.11
CA LYS A 8 -10.53 2.77 9.97
C LYS A 8 -9.39 2.63 8.94
N PHE A 9 -9.61 1.84 7.89
CA PHE A 9 -8.61 1.57 6.87
C PHE A 9 -8.62 2.65 5.77
N ILE A 10 -7.44 3.03 5.27
CA ILE A 10 -7.35 3.79 4.02
C ILE A 10 -7.85 2.87 2.91
N ASP A 11 -9.04 3.16 2.40
CA ASP A 11 -9.58 2.51 1.21
C ASP A 11 -8.94 3.14 -0.03
N PHE A 12 -7.96 2.46 -0.63
CA PHE A 12 -7.24 2.93 -1.81
C PHE A 12 -8.05 2.83 -3.12
N ARG A 13 -9.35 2.53 -3.06
CA ARG A 13 -10.20 2.43 -4.25
C ARG A 13 -10.49 3.80 -4.86
N LYS A 14 -10.13 3.95 -6.14
CA LYS A 14 -11.02 4.50 -7.17
C LYS A 14 -10.56 4.05 -8.56
N ASP A 15 -11.55 3.60 -9.33
CA ASP A 15 -11.53 3.18 -10.73
C ASP A 15 -10.76 1.88 -11.02
N TRP A 16 -11.48 0.76 -11.16
CA TRP A 16 -10.88 -0.53 -11.49
C TRP A 16 -11.62 -1.34 -12.55
N SER A 17 -10.83 -1.70 -13.57
CA SER A 17 -11.13 -2.60 -14.70
C SER A 17 -10.79 -4.05 -14.34
N PRO A 18 -11.47 -5.06 -14.90
CA PRO A 18 -11.18 -6.49 -14.68
C PRO A 18 -9.83 -6.94 -15.24
N HIS A 19 -9.11 -6.09 -15.97
CA HIS A 19 -7.77 -6.36 -16.47
C HIS A 19 -6.72 -5.79 -15.51
N PHE A 20 -6.00 -6.71 -14.86
CA PHE A 20 -4.75 -6.55 -14.11
C PHE A 20 -4.02 -5.22 -14.35
N LYS A 21 -4.40 -4.21 -13.57
CA LYS A 21 -3.51 -3.11 -13.22
C LYS A 21 -3.22 -3.32 -11.73
N ARG A 22 -2.12 -2.83 -11.18
CA ARG A 22 -1.97 -2.73 -9.72
C ARG A 22 -1.52 -1.32 -9.41
N LEU A 23 -2.32 -0.58 -8.65
CA LEU A 23 -1.96 0.76 -8.21
C LEU A 23 -1.08 0.62 -6.96
N CYS A 24 0.15 1.12 -7.06
CA CYS A 24 1.04 1.31 -5.92
C CYS A 24 1.15 2.79 -5.61
N ILE A 25 0.97 3.17 -4.34
CA ILE A 25 1.34 4.51 -3.89
C ILE A 25 2.82 4.52 -3.56
N MET A 26 3.55 5.38 -4.25
CA MET A 26 4.97 5.60 -4.02
C MET A 26 5.18 6.61 -2.86
N PRO A 27 6.37 6.62 -2.22
CA PRO A 27 6.64 7.53 -1.10
C PRO A 27 6.49 9.03 -1.47
N ASP A 28 6.65 9.38 -2.74
CA ASP A 28 6.48 10.74 -3.26
C ASP A 28 5.00 11.12 -3.52
N GLY A 29 4.08 10.18 -3.31
CA GLY A 29 2.66 10.35 -3.54
C GLY A 29 2.18 10.03 -4.95
N ARG A 30 3.06 9.55 -5.84
CA ARG A 30 2.62 9.09 -7.16
C ARG A 30 1.85 7.78 -7.03
N LEU A 31 0.78 7.69 -7.81
CA LEU A 31 0.12 6.43 -8.12
C LEU A 31 0.78 5.84 -9.36
N VAL A 32 1.39 4.66 -9.23
CA VAL A 32 2.01 3.94 -10.34
C VAL A 32 1.17 2.70 -10.64
N GLU A 33 0.80 2.53 -11.90
CA GLU A 33 0.13 1.33 -12.40
C GLU A 33 1.17 0.42 -13.06
N THR A 34 1.20 -0.85 -12.68
CA THR A 34 1.97 -1.89 -13.38
C THR A 34 1.02 -2.90 -14.03
N GLY A 35 1.32 -3.33 -15.26
CA GLY A 35 0.54 -4.28 -16.05
C GLY A 35 0.78 -5.75 -15.74
N GLY A 36 1.81 -6.11 -14.93
CA GLY A 36 2.10 -7.51 -14.62
C GLY A 36 3.05 -7.70 -13.42
N LEU A 37 3.22 -8.96 -13.00
CA LEU A 37 4.11 -9.32 -11.87
C LEU A 37 5.58 -8.96 -12.14
N GLN A 38 6.02 -9.07 -13.40
CA GLN A 38 7.40 -8.78 -13.79
C GLN A 38 7.69 -7.28 -13.71
N GLU A 39 6.85 -6.45 -14.32
CA GLU A 39 6.96 -4.99 -14.22
C GLU A 39 6.85 -4.50 -12.77
N PHE A 40 5.96 -5.10 -11.97
CA PHE A 40 5.86 -4.80 -10.53
C PHE A 40 7.16 -5.14 -9.80
N ALA A 41 7.74 -6.31 -10.07
CA ALA A 41 8.99 -6.74 -9.45
C ALA A 41 10.16 -5.81 -9.81
N GLU A 42 10.27 -5.45 -11.10
CA GLU A 42 11.29 -4.53 -11.61
C GLU A 42 11.15 -3.12 -11.02
N LEU A 43 9.93 -2.55 -11.02
CA LEU A 43 9.64 -1.25 -10.43
C LEU A 43 10.07 -1.18 -8.96
N HIS A 44 9.88 -2.29 -8.24
CA HIS A 44 10.14 -2.35 -6.82
C HIS A 44 11.53 -2.89 -6.46
N GLY A 45 12.33 -3.35 -7.42
CA GLY A 45 13.63 -3.95 -7.16
C GLY A 45 13.54 -5.23 -6.33
N ILE A 46 12.49 -6.02 -6.53
CA ILE A 46 12.26 -7.31 -5.86
C ILE A 46 12.20 -8.45 -6.88
N THR A 47 12.24 -9.69 -6.42
CA THR A 47 12.05 -10.84 -7.31
C THR A 47 10.57 -11.04 -7.67
N VAL A 48 10.30 -11.68 -8.81
CA VAL A 48 8.92 -12.05 -9.22
C VAL A 48 8.25 -12.97 -8.19
N VAL A 49 9.03 -13.84 -7.53
CA VAL A 49 8.53 -14.71 -6.45
C VAL A 49 8.08 -13.87 -5.25
N GLN A 50 8.90 -12.93 -4.79
CA GLN A 50 8.52 -12.02 -3.71
C GLN A 50 7.30 -11.17 -4.07
N ALA A 51 7.25 -10.64 -5.30
CA ALA A 51 6.10 -9.90 -5.80
C ALA A 51 4.81 -10.74 -5.75
N LYS A 52 4.88 -11.98 -6.24
CA LYS A 52 3.76 -12.93 -6.22
C LYS A 52 3.29 -13.20 -4.79
N THR A 53 4.21 -13.58 -3.90
CA THR A 53 3.91 -13.86 -2.50
C THR A 53 3.25 -12.66 -1.82
N LEU A 54 3.85 -11.47 -1.94
CA LEU A 54 3.33 -10.25 -1.32
C LEU A 54 1.91 -9.91 -1.81
N ILE A 55 1.65 -10.10 -3.09
CA ILE A 55 0.35 -9.77 -3.70
C ILE A 55 -0.72 -10.81 -3.37
N GLU A 56 -0.37 -12.10 -3.30
CA GLU A 56 -1.34 -13.16 -3.00
C GLU A 56 -1.66 -13.24 -1.50
N GLN A 57 -0.68 -12.96 -0.64
CA GLN A 57 -0.79 -13.19 0.80
C GLN A 57 -0.94 -11.90 1.61
N GLY A 58 -0.60 -10.74 1.04
CA GLY A 58 -0.45 -9.50 1.79
C GLY A 58 0.79 -9.49 2.67
N GLY A 59 0.89 -8.50 3.57
CA GLY A 59 1.99 -8.34 4.51
C GLY A 59 2.96 -7.24 4.12
N THR A 60 4.19 -7.35 4.62
CA THR A 60 5.25 -6.37 4.40
C THR A 60 6.50 -7.03 3.84
N LEU A 61 7.20 -6.34 2.93
CA LEU A 61 8.47 -6.77 2.36
C LEU A 61 9.48 -5.64 2.44
N ASP A 62 10.61 -5.90 3.12
CA ASP A 62 11.72 -4.95 3.20
C ASP A 62 12.44 -4.85 1.85
N VAL A 63 12.73 -3.62 1.41
CA VAL A 63 13.41 -3.33 0.15
C VAL A 63 14.44 -2.23 0.39
N GLY A 64 15.68 -2.62 0.67
CA GLY A 64 16.79 -1.66 0.82
C GLY A 64 16.57 -0.59 1.89
N GLY A 65 15.94 -0.94 3.02
CA GLY A 65 15.60 -0.02 4.11
C GLY A 65 14.24 0.68 3.96
N GLU A 66 13.62 0.60 2.78
CA GLU A 66 12.21 0.92 2.55
C GLU A 66 11.34 -0.31 2.80
N VAL A 67 10.01 -0.13 2.77
CA VAL A 67 9.07 -1.26 2.89
C VAL A 67 7.96 -1.17 1.85
N LEU A 68 7.67 -2.30 1.21
CA LEU A 68 6.41 -2.52 0.48
C LEU A 68 5.41 -3.12 1.44
N ALA A 69 4.27 -2.47 1.57
CA ALA A 69 3.15 -2.95 2.35
C ALA A 69 2.02 -3.33 1.41
N CYS A 70 1.46 -4.53 1.59
CA CYS A 70 0.32 -5.02 0.83
C CYS A 70 -0.79 -5.45 1.79
N GLN A 71 -1.98 -4.88 1.61
CA GLN A 71 -3.17 -5.30 2.34
C GLN A 71 -4.16 -5.93 1.37
N ILE A 72 -4.68 -7.11 1.72
CA ILE A 72 -5.73 -7.76 0.94
C ILE A 72 -7.09 -7.23 1.41
N VAL A 73 -7.72 -6.40 0.58
CA VAL A 73 -9.02 -5.79 0.84
C VAL A 73 -10.03 -6.38 -0.13
N ASN A 74 -11.07 -7.05 0.37
CA ASN A 74 -12.09 -7.72 -0.44
C ASN A 74 -11.52 -8.68 -1.51
N GLY A 75 -10.45 -9.41 -1.15
CA GLY A 75 -9.78 -10.34 -2.05
C GLY A 75 -8.86 -9.68 -3.07
N GLN A 76 -8.60 -8.38 -2.95
CA GLN A 76 -7.74 -7.63 -3.86
C GLN A 76 -6.54 -7.01 -3.13
N PRO A 77 -5.34 -7.05 -3.74
CA PRO A 77 -4.14 -6.45 -3.17
C PRO A 77 -4.14 -4.92 -3.30
N ALA A 78 -3.97 -4.21 -2.18
CA ALA A 78 -3.69 -2.79 -2.13
C ALA A 78 -2.25 -2.57 -1.65
N VAL A 79 -1.41 -1.94 -2.48
CA VAL A 79 0.02 -1.83 -2.22
C VAL A 79 0.43 -0.37 -2.00
N ALA A 80 1.27 -0.15 -1.00
CA ALA A 80 1.95 1.13 -0.78
C ALA A 80 3.44 0.89 -0.47
N ARG A 81 4.29 1.73 -1.04
CA ARG A 81 5.73 1.77 -0.74
C ARG A 81 6.01 2.93 0.20
N PHE A 82 6.73 2.66 1.28
CA PHE A 82 7.11 3.66 2.28
C PHE A 82 8.61 3.86 2.25
N SER A 83 9.04 5.13 2.30
CA SER A 83 10.45 5.48 2.45
C SER A 83 11.02 4.94 3.76
N ALA A 84 12.34 4.81 3.85
CA ALA A 84 13.03 4.39 5.07
C ALA A 84 12.64 5.24 6.28
N LYS A 85 12.51 6.56 6.10
CA LYS A 85 12.06 7.49 7.15
C LYS A 85 10.65 7.16 7.65
N ASN A 86 9.72 6.86 6.74
CA ASN A 86 8.35 6.50 7.13
C ASN A 86 8.30 5.13 7.80
N TYR A 87 9.13 4.21 7.34
CA TYR A 87 9.21 2.89 7.95
C TYR A 87 9.78 2.93 9.37
N GLU A 88 10.86 3.67 9.61
CA GLU A 88 11.43 3.85 10.95
C GLU A 88 10.43 4.52 11.91
N LYS A 89 9.67 5.51 11.44
CA LYS A 89 8.55 6.07 12.22
C LYS A 89 7.52 5.00 12.59
N ALA A 90 7.12 4.17 11.63
CA ALA A 90 6.15 3.10 11.87
C ALA A 90 6.67 2.08 12.90
N LYS A 91 7.94 1.66 12.80
CA LYS A 91 8.58 0.81 13.82
C LYS A 91 8.59 1.47 15.20
N GLY A 92 8.85 2.78 15.26
CA GLY A 92 8.76 3.54 16.51
C GLY A 92 7.36 3.53 17.12
N LEU A 93 6.31 3.59 16.30
CA LEU A 93 4.92 3.47 16.76
C LEU A 93 4.59 2.05 17.25
N VAL A 94 5.09 1.01 16.57
CA VAL A 94 4.97 -0.38 17.05
C VAL A 94 5.54 -0.53 18.46
N VAL A 95 6.75 -0.01 18.70
CA VAL A 95 7.41 -0.10 20.01
C VAL A 95 6.71 0.75 21.07
N SER A 96 6.34 1.99 20.74
CA SER A 96 5.78 2.94 21.72
C SER A 96 4.31 2.73 22.05
N LYS A 97 3.52 2.22 21.11
CA LYS A 97 2.07 2.01 21.26
C LYS A 97 1.65 0.54 21.28
N GLY A 98 2.57 -0.40 21.05
CA GLY A 98 2.25 -1.83 20.96
C GLY A 98 1.37 -2.20 19.76
N MET A 99 1.33 -1.35 18.73
CA MET A 99 0.45 -1.53 17.58
C MET A 99 1.05 -2.50 16.55
N HIS A 100 0.20 -3.11 15.72
CA HIS A 100 0.65 -3.94 14.60
C HIS A 100 1.33 -3.07 13.52
N LEU A 101 2.37 -3.59 12.87
CA LEU A 101 3.18 -2.83 11.91
C LEU A 101 2.36 -2.26 10.75
N MET A 102 1.39 -3.01 10.23
CA MET A 102 0.52 -2.51 9.15
C MET A 102 -0.34 -1.32 9.60
N ASP A 103 -0.81 -1.32 10.85
CA ASP A 103 -1.59 -0.21 11.39
C ASP A 103 -0.69 1.03 11.56
N ALA A 104 0.55 0.83 12.00
CA ALA A 104 1.55 1.89 12.12
C ALA A 104 1.89 2.51 10.76
N LEU A 105 2.10 1.68 9.73
CA LEU A 105 2.33 2.13 8.35
C LEU A 105 1.12 2.89 7.80
N SER A 106 -0.09 2.44 8.10
CA SER A 106 -1.32 3.13 7.72
C SER A 106 -1.43 4.51 8.38
N GLU A 107 -1.14 4.60 9.69
CA GLU A 107 -1.12 5.88 10.42
C GLU A 107 -0.07 6.84 9.84
N VAL A 108 1.14 6.36 9.58
CA VAL A 108 2.21 7.16 8.97
C VAL A 108 1.84 7.61 7.56
N GLY A 109 1.27 6.71 6.74
CA GLY A 109 0.85 7.03 5.38
C GLY A 109 -0.29 8.05 5.34
N TYR A 110 -1.27 7.93 6.25
CA TYR A 110 -2.36 8.90 6.37
C TYR A 110 -1.87 10.28 6.79
N ALA A 111 -0.89 10.32 7.70
CA ALA A 111 -0.29 11.55 8.17
C ALA A 111 0.69 12.19 7.17
N ASP A 112 1.11 11.47 6.12
CA ASP A 112 2.04 11.97 5.11
C ASP A 112 1.28 12.69 3.96
N PRO A 113 1.40 14.02 3.84
CA PRO A 113 0.69 14.77 2.81
C PRO A 113 1.09 14.34 1.40
N ALA A 114 2.31 13.84 1.19
CA ALA A 114 2.73 13.35 -0.11
C ALA A 114 1.93 12.11 -0.49
N MET A 115 1.91 11.10 0.37
CA MET A 115 1.16 9.86 0.12
C MET A 115 -0.35 10.13 -0.05
N MET A 116 -0.91 11.05 0.74
CA MET A 116 -2.31 11.46 0.62
C MET A 116 -2.63 12.24 -0.66
N ARG A 117 -1.67 12.95 -1.27
CA ARG A 117 -1.89 13.62 -2.57
C ARG A 117 -2.18 12.63 -3.70
N GLY A 118 -1.62 11.42 -3.64
CA GLY A 118 -1.90 10.37 -4.62
C GLY A 118 -3.36 9.93 -4.57
N LEU A 119 -3.87 9.75 -3.35
CA LEU A 119 -5.25 9.39 -3.07
C LEU A 119 -6.26 10.49 -3.43
N ALA A 120 -5.96 11.75 -3.10
CA ALA A 120 -6.85 12.88 -3.32
C ALA A 120 -7.11 13.19 -4.82
N ARG A 121 -6.13 12.87 -5.69
CA ARG A 121 -6.25 13.14 -7.14
C ARG A 121 -7.17 12.18 -7.88
N LYS A 122 -7.53 11.04 -7.28
CA LYS A 122 -8.69 10.23 -7.70
C LYS A 122 -9.89 10.60 -6.84
N SER A 123 -10.45 11.78 -7.04
CA SER A 123 -11.87 12.00 -6.69
C SER A 123 -12.72 11.25 -7.70
N PRO A 124 -13.86 10.63 -7.32
CA PRO A 124 -14.72 10.04 -8.32
C PRO A 124 -15.23 11.21 -9.16
N ASN A 125 -15.18 11.10 -10.48
CA ASN A 125 -15.88 12.04 -11.32
C ASN A 125 -17.38 11.87 -11.02
N THR A 126 -17.94 12.68 -10.13
CA THR A 126 -19.38 12.81 -9.93
C THR A 126 -19.94 13.41 -11.21
N ARG A 127 -20.30 12.56 -12.17
CA ARG A 127 -21.19 12.97 -13.25
C ARG A 127 -22.61 12.94 -12.69
N LEU A 128 -23.19 14.14 -12.58
CA LEU A 128 -24.64 14.36 -12.62
C LEU A 128 -25.22 13.78 -13.91
#